data_AF-A0A821ZFM0-F1
#
_entry.id   AF-A0A821ZFM0-F1
#
_cell.length_a   1.000
_cell.length_b   1.000
_cell.length_c   1.000
_cell.angle_alpha   90.00
_cell.angle_beta   90.00
_cell.angle_gamma   90.00
#
_symmetry.space_group_name_H-M   'P 1'
#
loop_
_entity.id
_entity.type
_entity.pdbx_description
1 polymer ?
#
loop_
_entity_poly.entity_id
_entity_poly.type
_entity_poly.pdbx_seq_one_letter_code
_entity_poly.pdbx_strand_id
1 'polypeptide(L)'
;MTPPVLVDVNNDDIEDIIIPLYNSTLFAFDGKTFRQLWNRTFPSSETYSSPAVGYFNDDDIPDIMVHYQTGPGYPLYYSAQTTILNGLTGEPILDKSIEQTVGAQSSPLTISFKQRGHDMFIYWMGECDAVDSSKERKIDYDKNAPSVLLSKADICKLRYQTTSFTALHGLTQSMKPPGILIYNSNHYVALERSTTTPSSIDVENFLQQYPDYVSIYKSWQRLDNYMQ
;
A
#
# COMPACT_ATOMS: atom_id res chain seq x y z
N MET A 1 1.90 -8.73 9.84
CA MET A 1 1.01 -9.90 9.66
C MET A 1 -0.02 -9.49 8.64
N THR A 2 -0.11 -10.21 7.54
CA THR A 2 -1.04 -9.96 6.44
C THR A 2 -2.26 -10.87 6.61
N PRO A 3 -3.48 -10.31 6.77
CA PRO A 3 -4.67 -11.14 6.96
C PRO A 3 -4.98 -11.96 5.69
N PRO A 4 -5.19 -13.29 5.81
CA PRO A 4 -5.73 -14.10 4.71
C PRO A 4 -7.19 -13.74 4.44
N VAL A 5 -7.70 -14.14 3.29
CA VAL A 5 -9.13 -14.02 2.92
C VAL A 5 -9.69 -15.39 2.56
N LEU A 6 -10.97 -15.59 2.87
CA LEU A 6 -11.73 -16.78 2.52
C LEU A 6 -12.66 -16.44 1.36
N VAL A 7 -12.61 -17.24 0.30
CA VAL A 7 -13.39 -17.02 -0.93
C VAL A 7 -13.40 -18.30 -1.76
N ASP A 8 -14.55 -18.71 -2.27
CA ASP A 8 -14.64 -19.81 -3.23
C ASP A 8 -14.11 -19.33 -4.59
N VAL A 9 -12.95 -19.87 -5.02
CA VAL A 9 -12.31 -19.52 -6.31
C VAL A 9 -12.36 -20.66 -7.32
N ASN A 10 -12.88 -21.82 -6.93
CA ASN A 10 -12.99 -23.00 -7.78
C ASN A 10 -14.46 -23.39 -8.09
N ASN A 11 -15.42 -22.66 -7.53
CA ASN A 11 -16.86 -22.79 -7.67
C ASN A 11 -17.39 -24.16 -7.19
N ASP A 12 -16.84 -24.68 -6.10
CA ASP A 12 -17.28 -25.94 -5.46
C ASP A 12 -18.20 -25.73 -4.23
N ASP A 13 -18.65 -24.49 -4.01
CA ASP A 13 -19.47 -24.02 -2.90
C ASP A 13 -18.77 -24.09 -1.51
N ILE A 14 -17.44 -24.23 -1.47
CA ILE A 14 -16.62 -24.19 -0.25
C ILE A 14 -15.61 -23.05 -0.37
N GLU A 15 -15.51 -22.21 0.67
CA GLU A 15 -14.54 -21.12 0.68
C GLU A 15 -13.10 -21.65 0.67
N ASP A 16 -12.31 -21.22 -0.31
CA ASP A 16 -10.87 -21.45 -0.39
C ASP A 16 -10.10 -20.39 0.41
N ILE A 17 -8.81 -20.65 0.64
CA ILE A 17 -7.96 -19.84 1.50
C ILE A 17 -6.89 -19.13 0.67
N ILE A 18 -6.97 -17.80 0.62
CA ILE A 18 -5.98 -16.95 -0.04
C ILE A 18 -5.07 -16.32 1.02
N ILE A 19 -3.76 -16.61 0.96
CA ILE A 19 -2.78 -16.23 1.97
C ILE A 19 -1.67 -15.38 1.33
N PRO A 20 -1.66 -14.06 1.54
CA PRO A 20 -0.49 -13.23 1.23
C PRO A 20 0.60 -13.49 2.26
N LEU A 21 1.78 -13.93 1.83
CA LEU A 21 2.94 -14.05 2.71
C LEU A 21 3.87 -12.85 2.56
N TYR A 22 4.59 -12.58 3.64
CA TYR A 22 5.60 -11.53 3.68
C TYR A 22 6.77 -11.80 2.72
N ASN A 23 7.04 -13.07 2.37
CA ASN A 23 8.11 -13.48 1.45
C ASN A 23 7.77 -13.28 -0.04
N SER A 24 6.93 -12.28 -0.35
CA SER A 24 6.49 -11.92 -1.70
C SER A 24 5.54 -12.89 -2.41
N THR A 25 5.10 -13.97 -1.77
CA THR A 25 4.26 -14.99 -2.41
C THR A 25 2.82 -14.96 -1.90
N LEU A 26 1.86 -14.98 -2.81
CA LEU A 26 0.45 -15.23 -2.55
C LEU A 26 0.16 -16.70 -2.83
N PHE A 27 -0.48 -17.39 -1.89
CA PHE A 27 -0.92 -18.77 -2.06
C PHE A 27 -2.45 -18.85 -2.07
N ALA A 28 -2.98 -19.78 -2.86
CA ALA A 28 -4.35 -20.25 -2.77
C ALA A 28 -4.37 -21.72 -2.39
N PHE A 29 -5.18 -22.07 -1.40
CA PHE A 29 -5.41 -23.44 -0.98
C PHE A 29 -6.89 -23.77 -1.04
N ASP A 30 -7.19 -24.95 -1.56
CA ASP A 30 -8.53 -25.52 -1.61
C ASP A 30 -9.10 -25.67 -0.19
N GLY A 31 -10.25 -25.09 0.09
CA GLY A 31 -10.85 -25.06 1.43
C GLY A 31 -11.27 -26.43 1.96
N LYS A 32 -11.57 -27.36 1.05
CA LYS A 32 -12.05 -28.70 1.35
C LYS A 32 -10.93 -29.70 1.61
N THR A 33 -9.86 -29.62 0.83
CA THR A 33 -8.77 -30.60 0.79
C THR A 33 -7.45 -30.06 1.32
N PHE A 34 -7.35 -28.75 1.53
CA PHE A 34 -6.13 -28.02 1.92
C PHE A 34 -4.96 -28.21 0.94
N ARG A 35 -5.24 -28.62 -0.29
CA ARG A 35 -4.22 -28.72 -1.35
C ARG A 35 -4.02 -27.35 -1.99
N GLN A 36 -2.78 -27.05 -2.34
CA GLN A 36 -2.48 -25.80 -3.06
C GLN A 36 -3.18 -25.81 -4.43
N LEU A 37 -3.97 -24.78 -4.71
CA LEU A 37 -4.56 -24.52 -6.02
C LEU A 37 -3.52 -23.87 -6.93
N TRP A 38 -2.95 -22.75 -6.48
CA TRP A 38 -1.92 -22.00 -7.20
C TRP A 38 -1.08 -21.16 -6.23
N ASN A 39 0.01 -20.60 -6.74
CA ASN A 39 0.77 -19.55 -6.07
C ASN A 39 1.25 -18.50 -7.07
N ARG A 40 1.48 -17.29 -6.57
CA ARG A 40 2.02 -16.18 -7.37
C ARG A 40 3.05 -15.44 -6.56
N THR A 41 4.24 -15.27 -7.14
CA THR A 41 5.35 -14.55 -6.49
C THR A 41 5.58 -13.20 -7.16
N PHE A 42 5.78 -12.17 -6.35
CA PHE A 42 6.11 -10.80 -6.76
C PHE A 42 7.56 -10.49 -6.37
N PRO A 43 8.56 -10.79 -7.21
CA PRO A 43 9.96 -10.79 -6.79
C PRO A 43 10.42 -9.48 -6.14
N SER A 44 11.27 -9.59 -5.11
CA SER A 44 11.84 -8.44 -4.39
C SER A 44 10.79 -7.48 -3.81
N SER A 45 9.68 -8.03 -3.32
CA SER A 45 8.61 -7.22 -2.73
C SER A 45 8.10 -7.79 -1.41
N GLU A 46 7.36 -6.99 -0.66
CA GLU A 46 6.62 -7.44 0.50
C GLU A 46 5.25 -6.77 0.53
N THR A 47 4.35 -7.30 1.34
CA THR A 47 3.04 -6.68 1.55
C THR A 47 2.66 -6.73 3.02
N TYR A 48 1.96 -5.68 3.45
CA TYR A 48 1.23 -5.59 4.71
C TYR A 48 -0.27 -5.50 4.48
N SER A 49 -0.68 -5.53 3.21
CA SER A 49 -2.07 -5.32 2.79
C SER A 49 -2.82 -6.64 2.79
N SER A 50 -4.07 -6.60 3.21
CA SER A 50 -5.04 -7.65 2.92
C SER A 50 -5.41 -7.59 1.44
N PRO A 51 -5.59 -8.74 0.75
CA PRO A 51 -6.15 -8.75 -0.59
C PRO A 51 -7.60 -8.27 -0.56
N ALA A 52 -8.07 -7.65 -1.64
CA ALA A 52 -9.49 -7.38 -1.85
C ALA A 52 -10.04 -8.42 -2.82
N VAL A 53 -11.24 -8.91 -2.54
CA VAL A 53 -11.91 -9.96 -3.32
C VAL A 53 -13.17 -9.38 -3.95
N GLY A 54 -13.40 -9.62 -5.24
CA GLY A 54 -14.59 -9.13 -5.93
C GLY A 54 -14.73 -9.70 -7.33
N TYR A 55 -15.95 -9.71 -7.87
CA TYR A 55 -16.21 -10.12 -9.25
C TYR A 55 -15.85 -9.00 -10.22
N PHE A 56 -14.56 -8.88 -10.54
CA PHE A 56 -14.05 -7.79 -11.35
C PHE A 56 -14.40 -7.96 -12.82
N ASN A 57 -14.36 -9.19 -13.33
CA ASN A 57 -14.63 -9.52 -14.72
C ASN A 57 -15.95 -10.32 -14.89
N ASP A 58 -16.39 -10.54 -16.13
CA ASP A 58 -17.67 -11.18 -16.49
C ASP A 58 -17.76 -12.71 -16.24
N ASP A 59 -16.78 -13.32 -15.54
CA ASP A 59 -16.86 -14.71 -15.08
C ASP A 59 -17.56 -14.85 -13.72
N ASP A 60 -17.86 -16.10 -13.33
CA ASP A 60 -18.47 -16.42 -12.03
C ASP A 60 -17.40 -16.71 -10.96
N ILE A 61 -16.13 -16.34 -11.18
CA ILE A 61 -15.03 -16.57 -10.24
C ILE A 61 -14.58 -15.22 -9.65
N PRO A 62 -14.55 -15.08 -8.32
CA PRO A 62 -14.08 -13.84 -7.71
C PRO A 62 -12.58 -13.62 -7.97
N ASP A 63 -12.24 -12.39 -8.35
CA ASP A 63 -10.88 -11.93 -8.60
C ASP A 63 -10.27 -11.28 -7.36
N ILE A 64 -8.94 -11.16 -7.35
CA ILE A 64 -8.18 -10.78 -6.17
C ILE A 64 -7.28 -9.58 -6.50
N MET A 65 -7.60 -8.40 -5.97
CA MET A 65 -6.68 -7.26 -6.02
C MET A 65 -5.64 -7.38 -4.91
N VAL A 66 -4.37 -7.23 -5.30
CA VAL A 66 -3.22 -7.27 -4.40
C VAL A 66 -2.31 -6.06 -4.59
N HIS A 67 -1.62 -5.71 -3.51
CA HIS A 67 -0.69 -4.60 -3.43
C HIS A 67 0.63 -5.08 -2.83
N TYR A 68 1.74 -4.84 -3.53
CA TYR A 68 3.08 -5.27 -3.12
C TYR A 68 4.08 -4.13 -3.28
N GLN A 69 5.02 -4.02 -2.35
CA GLN A 69 5.99 -2.94 -2.29
C GLN A 69 7.39 -3.46 -2.48
N THR A 70 8.16 -2.80 -3.32
CA THR A 70 9.54 -3.16 -3.63
C THR A 70 10.48 -2.29 -2.83
N GLY A 71 11.42 -2.92 -2.13
CA GLY A 71 12.40 -2.23 -1.31
C GLY A 71 13.19 -3.18 -0.42
N PRO A 72 14.09 -2.64 0.42
CA PRO A 72 14.81 -3.41 1.43
C PRO A 72 13.91 -3.96 2.55
N GLY A 73 12.68 -3.45 2.64
CA GLY A 73 11.68 -3.83 3.64
C GLY A 73 11.37 -2.70 4.61
N TYR A 74 10.39 -2.92 5.50
CA TYR A 74 9.93 -1.89 6.42
C TYR A 74 11.10 -1.27 7.21
N PRO A 75 11.20 0.06 7.29
CA PRO A 75 10.19 1.06 6.88
C PRO A 75 10.45 1.71 5.51
N LEU A 76 11.34 1.18 4.68
CA LEU A 76 11.77 1.83 3.44
C LEU A 76 11.35 1.03 2.20
N TYR A 77 10.54 1.67 1.35
CA TYR A 77 10.11 1.15 0.05
C TYR A 77 10.45 2.13 -1.07
N TYR A 78 10.86 1.61 -2.21
CA TYR A 78 11.18 2.42 -3.38
C TYR A 78 10.01 2.55 -4.34
N SER A 79 9.11 1.58 -4.36
CA SER A 79 7.94 1.62 -5.23
C SER A 79 6.93 0.62 -4.73
N ALA A 80 5.72 0.69 -5.29
CA ALA A 80 4.75 -0.36 -5.12
C ALA A 80 4.05 -0.66 -6.44
N GLN A 81 3.54 -1.88 -6.54
CA GLN A 81 2.74 -2.35 -7.65
C GLN A 81 1.39 -2.85 -7.13
N THR A 82 0.33 -2.51 -7.84
CA THR A 82 -1.02 -3.02 -7.59
C THR A 82 -1.50 -3.76 -8.84
N THR A 83 -2.07 -4.94 -8.67
CA THR A 83 -2.64 -5.72 -9.78
C THR A 83 -3.86 -6.50 -9.33
N ILE A 84 -4.57 -7.07 -10.29
CA ILE A 84 -5.73 -7.93 -10.09
C ILE A 84 -5.38 -9.30 -10.65
N LEU A 85 -5.58 -10.34 -9.85
CA LEU A 85 -5.35 -11.73 -10.21
C LEU A 85 -6.68 -12.44 -10.41
N ASN A 86 -6.74 -13.32 -11.41
CA ASN A 86 -7.84 -14.24 -11.58
C ASN A 86 -7.86 -15.23 -10.41
N GLY A 87 -9.01 -15.36 -9.73
CA GLY A 87 -9.11 -16.19 -8.52
C GLY A 87 -8.80 -17.67 -8.75
N LEU A 88 -9.16 -18.22 -9.91
CA LEU A 88 -8.98 -19.64 -10.23
C LEU A 88 -7.52 -19.99 -10.54
N THR A 89 -6.78 -19.07 -11.17
CA THR A 89 -5.45 -19.37 -11.74
C THR A 89 -4.30 -18.64 -11.06
N GLY A 90 -4.57 -17.53 -10.37
CA GLY A 90 -3.54 -16.63 -9.83
C GLY A 90 -2.81 -15.81 -10.89
N GLU A 91 -3.26 -15.85 -12.16
CA GLU A 91 -2.65 -15.07 -13.24
C GLU A 91 -3.17 -13.62 -13.28
N PRO A 92 -2.33 -12.63 -13.63
CA PRO A 92 -2.77 -11.24 -13.72
C PRO A 92 -3.80 -11.02 -14.82
N ILE A 93 -4.84 -10.25 -14.50
CA ILE A 93 -5.87 -9.80 -15.45
C ILE A 93 -5.42 -8.52 -16.18
N LEU A 94 -4.68 -7.65 -15.49
CA LEU A 94 -4.17 -6.42 -16.08
C LEU A 94 -2.93 -6.70 -16.94
N ASP A 95 -2.89 -6.14 -18.15
CA ASP A 95 -1.72 -6.21 -19.06
C ASP A 95 -0.42 -5.72 -18.38
N LYS A 96 -0.56 -4.71 -17.52
CA LYS A 96 0.51 -4.13 -16.70
C LYS A 96 -0.02 -3.83 -15.31
N SER A 97 0.80 -4.10 -14.31
CA SER A 97 0.57 -3.62 -12.95
C SER A 97 0.50 -2.10 -12.91
N ILE A 98 -0.28 -1.59 -11.96
CA ILE A 98 -0.32 -0.18 -11.60
C ILE A 98 0.89 0.11 -10.72
N GLU A 99 1.91 0.72 -11.31
CA GLU A 99 3.12 1.14 -10.61
C GLU A 99 2.90 2.45 -9.84
N GLN A 100 3.52 2.53 -8.66
CA GLN A 100 3.48 3.68 -7.76
C GLN A 100 4.90 4.05 -7.33
N THR A 101 5.25 5.34 -7.31
CA THR A 101 6.63 5.77 -7.00
C THR A 101 6.98 5.66 -5.52
N VAL A 102 5.98 5.50 -4.65
CA VAL A 102 6.17 5.26 -3.20
C VAL A 102 5.36 4.06 -2.74
N GLY A 103 4.07 4.03 -3.06
CA GLY A 103 3.15 3.05 -2.48
C GLY A 103 2.33 3.63 -1.33
N ALA A 104 1.06 3.22 -1.24
CA ALA A 104 0.23 3.47 -0.07
C ALA A 104 0.16 2.21 0.81
N GLN A 105 0.46 2.34 2.11
CA GLN A 105 0.36 1.25 3.07
C GLN A 105 -1.10 1.01 3.48
N SER A 106 -1.94 0.56 2.55
CA SER A 106 -3.36 0.29 2.81
C SER A 106 -3.87 -0.92 2.07
N SER A 107 -4.76 -1.67 2.68
CA SER A 107 -5.50 -2.73 2.00
C SER A 107 -6.50 -2.13 0.99
N PRO A 108 -6.57 -2.65 -0.26
CA PRO A 108 -7.68 -2.37 -1.15
C PRO A 108 -9.01 -2.84 -0.56
N LEU A 109 -10.11 -2.34 -1.11
CA LEU A 109 -11.49 -2.71 -0.77
C LEU A 109 -12.30 -2.99 -2.03
N THR A 110 -13.41 -3.72 -1.87
CA THR A 110 -14.34 -4.01 -2.95
C THR A 110 -15.68 -3.33 -2.69
N ILE A 111 -16.23 -2.70 -3.72
CA ILE A 111 -17.64 -2.30 -3.80
C ILE A 111 -18.32 -3.26 -4.75
N SER A 112 -19.30 -4.02 -4.24
CA SER A 112 -20.09 -4.91 -5.07
C SER A 112 -21.28 -4.19 -5.70
N PHE A 113 -21.55 -4.49 -6.97
CA PHE A 113 -22.71 -3.95 -7.69
C PHE A 113 -23.77 -5.03 -7.93
N LYS A 114 -25.01 -4.59 -8.14
CA LYS A 114 -26.14 -5.50 -8.45
C LYS A 114 -25.93 -6.33 -9.72
N GLN A 115 -25.24 -5.75 -10.70
CA GLN A 115 -24.91 -6.45 -11.93
C GLN A 115 -23.62 -7.23 -11.71
N ARG A 116 -23.65 -8.53 -12.04
CA ARG A 116 -22.49 -9.41 -11.95
C ARG A 116 -21.33 -8.91 -12.82
N GLY A 117 -20.11 -9.19 -12.39
CA GLY A 117 -18.88 -8.97 -13.15
C GLY A 117 -18.41 -7.52 -13.27
N HIS A 118 -18.91 -6.62 -12.42
CA HIS A 118 -18.57 -5.20 -12.46
C HIS A 118 -18.22 -4.64 -11.08
N ASP A 119 -17.82 -5.49 -10.14
CA ASP A 119 -17.37 -5.02 -8.83
C ASP A 119 -16.20 -4.04 -9.01
N MET A 120 -16.20 -2.98 -8.20
CA MET A 120 -15.16 -1.97 -8.23
C MET A 120 -14.19 -2.21 -7.09
N PHE A 121 -12.91 -2.31 -7.43
CA PHE A 121 -11.86 -2.23 -6.43
C PHE A 121 -11.52 -0.78 -6.13
N ILE A 122 -11.43 -0.44 -4.86
CA ILE A 122 -10.95 0.84 -4.37
C ILE A 122 -9.62 0.65 -3.70
N TYR A 123 -8.62 1.45 -4.06
CA TYR A 123 -7.26 1.32 -3.54
C TYR A 123 -6.55 2.66 -3.48
N TRP A 124 -5.65 2.80 -2.51
CA TRP A 124 -4.81 3.97 -2.39
C TRP A 124 -3.56 3.86 -3.25
N MET A 125 -3.13 5.01 -3.76
CA MET A 125 -1.85 5.21 -4.43
C MET A 125 -1.04 6.25 -3.67
N GLY A 126 0.26 6.00 -3.54
CA GLY A 126 1.24 6.96 -3.01
C GLY A 126 2.24 7.34 -4.08
N GLU A 127 2.26 8.62 -4.46
CA GLU A 127 3.03 9.13 -5.58
C GLU A 127 3.88 10.35 -5.19
N CYS A 128 4.92 10.59 -5.96
CA CYS A 128 5.70 11.81 -5.93
C CYS A 128 5.19 12.78 -6.99
N ASP A 129 5.06 14.05 -6.64
CA ASP A 129 4.69 15.10 -7.60
C ASP A 129 5.78 15.25 -8.67
N ALA A 130 5.34 15.45 -9.92
CA ALA A 130 6.18 15.87 -11.05
C ALA A 130 7.53 15.13 -11.17
N VAL A 131 7.50 13.79 -11.10
CA VAL A 131 8.71 12.96 -11.18
C VAL A 131 9.45 13.23 -12.49
N ASP A 132 10.67 13.76 -12.34
CA ASP A 132 11.64 13.92 -13.42
C ASP A 132 12.68 12.81 -13.28
N SER A 133 12.64 11.83 -14.20
CA SER A 133 13.56 10.70 -14.18
C SER A 133 15.02 11.10 -14.33
N SER A 134 15.32 12.28 -14.90
CA SER A 134 16.68 12.82 -14.95
C SER A 134 17.22 13.25 -13.59
N LYS A 135 16.32 13.45 -12.61
CA LYS A 135 16.64 13.83 -11.23
C LYS A 135 16.54 12.65 -10.26
N GLU A 136 16.33 11.43 -10.74
CA GLU A 136 16.26 10.26 -9.88
C GLU A 136 17.59 10.07 -9.12
N ARG A 137 17.50 10.18 -7.80
CA ARG A 137 18.61 9.88 -6.89
C ARG A 137 18.41 8.51 -6.30
N LYS A 138 19.48 7.73 -6.25
CA LYS A 138 19.52 6.56 -5.38
C LYS A 138 19.34 7.05 -3.95
N ILE A 139 18.43 6.43 -3.21
CA ILE A 139 18.34 6.67 -1.78
C ILE A 139 19.61 6.09 -1.16
N ASP A 140 20.52 6.97 -0.77
CA ASP A 140 21.64 6.62 0.09
C ASP A 140 21.16 6.83 1.53
N TYR A 141 20.84 5.74 2.22
CA TYR A 141 20.42 5.77 3.62
C TYR A 141 21.42 4.98 4.45
N ASP A 142 21.75 5.51 5.62
CA ASP A 142 22.56 4.75 6.58
C ASP A 142 21.76 3.53 7.03
N LYS A 143 22.24 2.34 6.68
CA LYS A 143 21.62 1.07 7.08
C LYS A 143 21.64 0.85 8.59
N ASN A 144 22.46 1.61 9.31
CA ASN A 144 22.52 1.62 10.77
C ASN A 144 21.61 2.70 11.39
N ALA A 145 20.97 3.54 10.58
CA ALA A 145 20.01 4.52 11.08
C ALA A 145 18.87 3.79 11.80
N PRO A 146 18.46 4.26 12.99
CA PRO A 146 17.30 3.73 13.68
C PRO A 146 16.06 3.68 12.78
N SER A 147 15.29 2.59 12.82
CA SER A 147 14.09 2.42 11.98
C SER A 147 13.07 3.56 12.13
N VAL A 148 13.02 4.20 13.30
CA VAL A 148 12.15 5.37 13.57
C VAL A 148 12.51 6.59 12.70
N LEU A 149 13.79 6.75 12.34
CA LEU A 149 14.22 7.81 11.42
C LEU A 149 13.82 7.47 9.99
N LEU A 150 14.08 6.24 9.58
CA LEU A 150 13.76 5.77 8.24
C LEU A 150 12.24 5.81 7.96
N SER A 151 11.40 5.54 8.97
CA SER A 151 9.94 5.63 8.83
C SER A 151 9.39 7.05 8.71
N LYS A 152 10.20 8.07 9.04
CA LYS A 152 9.84 9.49 8.87
C LYS A 152 10.46 10.10 7.61
N ALA A 153 11.20 9.31 6.83
CA ALA A 153 11.87 9.80 5.63
C ALA A 153 10.85 10.17 4.54
N ASP A 154 10.95 11.39 4.02
CA ASP A 154 10.21 11.80 2.82
C ASP A 154 10.94 11.29 1.57
N ILE A 155 10.47 10.15 1.07
CA ILE A 155 11.10 9.44 -0.06
C ILE A 155 11.07 10.29 -1.33
N CYS A 156 10.01 11.08 -1.55
CA CYS A 156 9.90 11.94 -2.72
C CYS A 156 10.90 13.10 -2.66
N LYS A 157 11.06 13.70 -1.47
CA LYS A 157 12.06 14.75 -1.26
C LYS A 157 13.48 14.21 -1.42
N LEU A 158 13.76 13.01 -0.91
CA LEU A 158 15.09 12.38 -1.00
C LEU A 158 15.45 11.97 -2.42
N ARG A 159 14.51 11.37 -3.17
CA ARG A 159 14.77 10.83 -4.51
C ARG A 159 14.64 11.84 -5.63
N TYR A 160 13.63 12.70 -5.56
CA TYR A 160 13.22 13.55 -6.69
C TYR A 160 13.21 15.04 -6.35
N GLN A 161 13.46 15.41 -5.09
CA GLN A 161 13.32 16.78 -4.58
C GLN A 161 11.89 17.34 -4.76
N THR A 162 10.89 16.47 -4.68
CA THR A 162 9.48 16.82 -4.81
C THR A 162 8.69 16.43 -3.57
N THR A 163 7.42 16.82 -3.52
CA THR A 163 6.46 16.44 -2.48
C THR A 163 5.78 15.13 -2.81
N SER A 164 5.23 14.46 -1.80
CA SER A 164 4.38 13.29 -1.96
C SER A 164 2.90 13.66 -1.86
N PHE A 165 2.06 12.89 -2.55
CA PHE A 165 0.61 12.94 -2.39
C PHE A 165 0.03 11.53 -2.37
N THR A 166 -1.18 11.41 -1.81
CA THR A 166 -1.95 10.18 -1.85
C THR A 166 -3.23 10.38 -2.65
N ALA A 167 -3.60 9.37 -3.41
CA ALA A 167 -4.82 9.37 -4.19
C ALA A 167 -5.61 8.08 -3.95
N LEU A 168 -6.94 8.19 -3.85
CA LEU A 168 -7.84 7.05 -3.80
C LEU A 168 -8.43 6.85 -5.18
N HIS A 169 -8.28 5.65 -5.72
CA HIS A 169 -8.79 5.28 -7.04
C HIS A 169 -9.84 4.18 -6.92
N GLY A 170 -10.81 4.20 -7.83
CA GLY A 170 -11.76 3.12 -8.08
C GLY A 170 -11.52 2.52 -9.46
N LEU A 171 -11.46 1.20 -9.57
CA LEU A 171 -11.20 0.50 -10.82
C LEU A 171 -12.23 -0.61 -11.06
N THR A 172 -12.85 -0.58 -12.24
CA THR A 172 -13.72 -1.63 -12.78
C THR A 172 -13.14 -2.13 -14.11
N GLN A 173 -13.57 -3.30 -14.59
CA GLN A 173 -13.08 -3.87 -15.86
C GLN A 173 -13.25 -2.96 -17.09
N SER A 174 -14.29 -2.12 -17.10
CA SER A 174 -14.54 -1.18 -18.20
C SER A 174 -13.61 0.04 -18.22
N MET A 175 -12.79 0.23 -17.18
CA MET A 175 -11.88 1.36 -17.05
C MET A 175 -10.45 0.94 -17.34
N LYS A 176 -9.66 1.87 -17.92
CA LYS A 176 -8.21 1.70 -17.99
C LYS A 176 -7.60 1.99 -16.61
N PRO A 177 -6.63 1.20 -16.14
CA PRO A 177 -5.87 1.53 -14.94
C PRO A 177 -5.27 2.95 -15.03
N PRO A 178 -5.25 3.73 -13.92
CA PRO A 178 -5.64 3.38 -12.55
C PRO A 178 -7.15 3.51 -12.24
N GLY A 179 -8.01 3.70 -13.24
CA GLY A 179 -9.43 3.89 -13.03
C GLY A 179 -9.80 5.33 -12.66
N ILE A 180 -10.94 5.51 -12.00
CA ILE A 180 -11.48 6.83 -11.63
C ILE A 180 -10.81 7.38 -10.37
N LEU A 181 -10.48 8.67 -10.36
CA LEU A 181 -9.99 9.37 -9.19
C LEU A 181 -11.15 9.70 -8.25
N ILE A 182 -11.12 9.15 -7.03
CA ILE A 182 -12.13 9.40 -5.97
C ILE A 182 -11.66 10.53 -5.05
N TYR A 183 -10.39 10.52 -4.66
CA TYR A 183 -9.79 11.52 -3.77
C TYR A 183 -8.32 11.77 -4.14
N ASN A 184 -7.85 12.99 -3.93
CA ASN A 184 -6.44 13.38 -4.08
C ASN A 184 -6.07 14.38 -2.99
N SER A 185 -5.06 14.07 -2.16
CA SER A 185 -4.66 14.90 -1.02
C SER A 185 -4.23 16.31 -1.42
N ASN A 186 -3.68 16.51 -2.62
CA ASN A 186 -3.27 17.83 -3.11
C ASN A 186 -4.47 18.77 -3.29
N HIS A 187 -5.67 18.25 -3.54
CA HIS A 187 -6.86 19.08 -3.71
C HIS A 187 -7.50 19.51 -2.38
N TYR A 188 -7.16 18.85 -1.28
CA TYR A 188 -7.79 19.06 0.03
C TYR A 188 -6.87 19.67 1.08
N VAL A 189 -5.63 20.04 0.72
CA VAL A 189 -4.63 20.63 1.64
C VAL A 189 -5.21 21.79 2.44
N ALA A 190 -5.90 22.72 1.77
CA ALA A 190 -6.48 23.89 2.44
C ALA A 190 -7.55 23.51 3.46
N LEU A 191 -8.37 22.50 3.17
CA LEU A 191 -9.41 22.01 4.07
C LEU A 191 -8.79 21.25 5.25
N GLU A 192 -7.93 20.27 4.96
CA GLU A 192 -7.32 19.36 5.95
C GLU A 192 -6.35 20.08 6.89
N ARG A 193 -5.70 21.14 6.42
CA ARG A 193 -4.74 21.94 7.19
C ARG A 193 -5.30 23.25 7.75
N SER A 194 -6.58 23.55 7.53
CA SER A 194 -7.17 24.82 7.99
C SER A 194 -7.27 24.93 9.51
N THR A 195 -7.46 23.82 10.22
CA THR A 195 -7.72 23.79 11.67
C THR A 195 -6.76 22.91 12.45
N THR A 196 -5.77 22.30 11.78
CA THR A 196 -4.83 21.38 12.42
C THR A 196 -3.54 22.11 12.79
N THR A 197 -3.28 22.19 14.09
CA THR A 197 -1.95 22.53 14.59
C THR A 197 -1.01 21.37 14.24
N PRO A 198 0.16 21.64 13.64
CA PRO A 198 1.18 20.61 13.45
C PRO A 198 1.46 19.90 14.78
N SER A 199 1.45 18.57 14.81
CA SER A 199 1.66 17.79 16.03
C SER A 199 3.00 18.10 16.71
N SER A 200 4.01 18.55 15.95
CA SER A 200 5.27 19.06 16.52
C SER A 200 5.07 20.27 17.42
N ILE A 201 4.18 21.19 17.05
CA ILE A 201 3.84 22.39 17.84
C ILE A 201 3.03 21.98 19.08
N ASP A 202 2.10 21.03 18.95
CA ASP A 202 1.36 20.50 20.12
C ASP A 202 2.31 19.83 21.13
N VAL A 203 3.31 19.10 20.64
CA VAL A 203 4.36 18.52 21.48
C VAL A 203 5.21 19.61 22.15
N GLU A 204 5.62 20.64 21.41
CA GLU A 204 6.35 21.78 22.00
C GLU A 204 5.54 22.48 23.09
N ASN A 205 4.26 22.76 22.84
CA ASN A 205 3.35 23.37 23.82
C ASN A 205 3.18 22.49 25.06
N PHE A 206 3.01 21.18 24.87
CA PHE A 206 2.94 20.22 25.97
C PHE A 206 4.22 20.23 26.81
N LEU A 207 5.39 20.21 26.17
CA LEU A 207 6.68 20.19 26.87
C LEU A 207 6.98 21.51 27.59
N GLN A 208 6.48 22.64 27.08
CA GLN A 208 6.53 23.93 27.79
C GLN A 208 5.65 23.91 29.04
N GLN A 209 4.46 23.32 28.96
CA GLN A 209 3.53 23.22 30.09
C GLN A 209 3.97 22.18 31.13
N TYR A 210 4.68 21.13 30.71
CA TYR A 210 5.11 20.02 31.57
C TYR A 210 6.64 19.76 31.45
N PRO A 211 7.50 20.62 32.05
CA PRO A 211 8.96 20.53 31.89
C PRO A 211 9.59 19.21 32.33
N ASP A 212 8.97 18.49 33.27
CA ASP A 212 9.47 17.20 33.77
C ASP A 212 9.54 16.14 32.66
N TYR A 213 8.69 16.24 31.64
CA TYR A 213 8.67 15.33 30.49
C TYR A 213 9.76 15.63 29.45
N VAL A 214 10.44 16.79 29.53
CA VAL A 214 11.50 17.16 28.56
C VAL A 214 12.65 16.16 28.58
N SER A 215 13.03 15.67 29.76
CA SER A 215 14.12 14.70 29.91
C SER A 215 13.79 13.35 29.26
N ILE A 216 12.52 12.92 29.40
CA ILE A 216 11.97 11.69 28.80
C ILE A 216 11.88 11.86 27.28
N TYR A 217 11.30 12.96 26.81
CA TYR A 217 11.18 13.25 25.38
C TYR A 217 12.55 13.32 24.67
N LYS A 218 13.53 13.99 25.29
CA LYS A 218 14.92 14.03 24.79
C LYS A 218 15.62 12.67 24.83
N SER A 219 15.15 11.73 25.65
CA SER A 219 15.65 10.35 25.62
C SER A 219 15.13 9.59 24.39
N TRP A 220 13.91 9.89 23.94
CA TRP A 220 13.35 9.36 22.70
C TRP A 220 13.97 10.00 21.45
N GLN A 221 14.25 11.30 21.48
CA GLN A 221 14.93 12.01 20.39
C GLN A 221 16.43 11.73 20.28
N ARG A 222 17.10 11.15 21.29
CA ARG A 222 18.52 10.80 21.19
C ARG A 222 18.81 9.68 20.18
N LEU A 223 17.77 9.07 19.61
CA LEU A 223 17.84 8.25 18.39
C LEU A 223 18.01 9.08 17.11
N ASP A 224 17.77 10.40 17.13
CA ASP A 224 17.79 11.30 15.97
C ASP A 224 19.17 11.96 15.71
N ASN A 225 20.18 11.75 16.58
CA ASN A 225 21.53 12.35 16.45
C ASN A 225 22.43 11.73 15.34
N TYR A 226 21.89 10.84 14.50
CA TYR A 226 22.61 10.22 13.38
C TYR A 226 22.51 11.01 12.06
N MET A 227 21.98 12.24 12.09
CA MET A 227 21.77 13.10 10.91
C MET A 227 22.87 14.18 10.75
N GLN A 228 24.13 13.77 10.57
CA GLN A 228 25.16 14.61 9.94
C GLN A 228 25.80 13.88 8.76
#